data_AF-A0A075FW03-F1
#
_entry.id   AF-A0A075FW03-F1
#
_cell.length_a   1.000
_cell.length_b   1.000
_cell.length_c   1.000
_cell.angle_alpha   90.00
_cell.angle_beta   90.00
_cell.angle_gamma   90.00
#
_symmetry.space_group_name_H-M   'P 1'
#
loop_
_entity.id
_entity.type
_entity.pdbx_description
1 polymer ?
#
loop_
_entity_poly.entity_id
_entity_poly.type
_entity_poly.pdbx_seq_one_letter_code
_entity_poly.pdbx_strand_id
1 'polypeptide(L)'
;MRLKKLCRKFGSRTKFEKREFFVFPRPERLANASLNDLNECGLGYRSKYVLDTSRAIASGEIDFGNLKKANYQTAKESLLKLPGVGDKVADCIMLFSLEKLEAFPLDTWMIKILQKYYTDKFSIEKLLQEKDMKIFIRKS
;
A
#
# COMPACT_ATOMS: atom_id res chain seq x y z
N MET A 1 5.42 7.76 16.86
CA MET A 1 4.71 7.06 15.77
C MET A 1 4.51 7.99 14.58
N ARG A 2 5.15 7.71 13.43
CA ARG A 2 5.28 8.60 12.26
C ARG A 2 3.94 9.04 11.65
N LEU A 3 2.98 8.12 11.54
CA LEU A 3 1.62 8.43 11.06
C LEU A 3 0.91 9.48 11.93
N LYS A 4 1.10 9.46 13.26
CA LYS A 4 0.52 10.50 14.13
C LYS A 4 1.10 11.89 13.85
N LYS A 5 2.39 11.99 13.47
CA LYS A 5 3.00 13.27 13.06
C LYS A 5 2.39 13.76 11.74
N LEU A 6 2.24 12.86 10.77
CA LEU A 6 1.62 13.16 9.48
C LEU A 6 0.18 13.67 9.67
N CYS A 7 -0.65 12.97 10.46
CA CYS A 7 -2.02 13.41 10.75
C CYS A 7 -2.03 14.75 11.50
N ARG A 8 -1.14 14.98 12.47
CA ARG A 8 -1.10 16.27 13.17
C ARG A 8 -0.75 17.44 12.25
N LYS A 9 0.16 17.23 11.29
CA LYS A 9 0.63 18.29 10.38
C LYS A 9 -0.33 18.55 9.22
N PHE A 10 -0.90 17.50 8.63
CA PHE A 10 -1.72 17.61 7.41
C PHE A 10 -3.17 17.15 7.59
N GLY A 11 -3.50 16.46 8.68
CA GLY A 11 -4.86 16.00 8.96
C GLY A 11 -5.79 17.16 9.29
N SER A 12 -7.06 17.00 8.96
CA SER A 12 -8.09 17.94 9.42
C SER A 12 -8.44 17.66 10.88
N ARG A 13 -8.67 18.73 11.65
CA ARG A 13 -9.10 18.62 13.05
C ARG A 13 -10.56 18.17 13.11
N THR A 14 -10.85 17.23 13.99
CA THR A 14 -12.21 16.79 14.32
C THR A 14 -12.36 16.63 15.82
N LYS A 15 -13.60 16.74 16.32
CA LYS A 15 -13.94 16.57 17.73
C LYS A 15 -14.89 15.39 17.88
N PHE A 16 -14.56 14.51 18.82
CA PHE A 16 -15.42 13.40 19.20
C PHE A 16 -15.34 13.24 20.73
N GLU A 17 -16.48 13.18 21.41
CA GLU A 17 -16.56 13.03 22.87
C GLU A 17 -15.63 13.98 23.66
N LYS A 18 -15.65 15.27 23.30
CA LYS A 18 -14.82 16.33 23.91
C LYS A 18 -13.30 16.15 23.74
N ARG A 19 -12.85 15.21 22.91
CA ARG A 19 -11.44 15.01 22.54
C ARG A 19 -11.19 15.48 21.11
N GLU A 20 -10.02 16.09 20.91
CA GLU A 20 -9.58 16.53 19.59
C GLU A 20 -8.74 15.44 18.91
N PHE A 21 -9.06 15.19 17.65
CA PHE A 21 -8.35 14.24 16.79
C PHE A 21 -7.95 14.91 15.49
N PHE A 22 -6.94 14.33 14.85
CA PHE A 22 -6.54 14.68 13.50
C PHE A 22 -6.76 13.47 12.61
N VAL A 23 -7.66 13.61 11.63
CA VAL A 23 -7.95 12.52 10.69
C VAL A 23 -6.81 12.35 9.69
N PHE A 24 -6.75 11.20 9.02
CA PHE A 24 -5.76 10.99 7.97
C PHE A 24 -5.92 12.04 6.85
N PRO A 25 -4.81 12.66 6.38
CA PRO A 25 -4.88 13.69 5.36
C PRO A 25 -5.39 13.13 4.02
N ARG A 26 -6.13 13.93 3.27
CA ARG A 26 -6.50 13.59 1.90
C ARG A 26 -5.28 13.71 0.97
N PRO A 27 -5.24 12.95 -0.15
CA PRO A 27 -4.13 13.00 -1.10
C PRO A 27 -3.84 14.41 -1.63
N GLU A 28 -4.86 15.23 -1.89
CA GLU A 28 -4.68 16.58 -2.45
C GLU A 28 -3.90 17.49 -1.49
N ARG A 29 -4.07 17.31 -0.17
CA ARG A 29 -3.31 18.08 0.80
C ARG A 29 -1.85 17.63 0.86
N LEU A 30 -1.58 16.34 0.72
CA LEU A 30 -0.22 15.82 0.67
C LEU A 30 0.48 16.16 -0.66
N ALA A 31 -0.27 16.22 -1.77
CA ALA A 31 0.25 16.59 -3.09
C ALA A 31 0.80 18.02 -3.14
N ASN A 32 0.18 18.91 -2.36
CA ASN A 32 0.56 20.32 -2.21
C ASN A 32 1.63 20.56 -1.11
N ALA A 33 2.05 19.52 -0.38
CA ALA A 33 3.09 19.65 0.63
C ALA A 33 4.49 19.79 -0.02
N SER A 34 5.41 20.42 0.69
CA SER A 34 6.83 20.35 0.31
C SER A 34 7.44 19.01 0.75
N LEU A 35 8.48 18.56 0.04
CA LEU A 35 9.22 17.36 0.45
C LEU A 35 9.85 17.53 1.85
N ASN A 36 10.29 18.75 2.19
CA ASN A 36 10.83 19.05 3.51
C ASN A 36 9.78 18.86 4.62
N ASP A 37 8.54 19.29 4.39
CA ASP A 37 7.48 19.13 5.38
C ASP A 37 7.17 17.66 5.69
N LEU A 38 7.24 16.80 4.67
CA LEU A 38 7.05 15.36 4.81
C LEU A 38 8.27 14.70 5.50
N ASN A 39 9.48 15.20 5.26
CA ASN A 39 10.68 14.73 5.95
C ASN A 39 10.60 14.98 7.47
N GLU A 40 10.09 16.13 7.89
CA GLU A 40 9.86 16.44 9.32
C GLU A 40 8.88 15.47 10.01
N CYS A 41 8.00 14.83 9.24
CA CYS A 41 7.11 13.77 9.76
C CYS A 41 7.86 12.45 10.06
N GLY A 42 9.14 12.35 9.68
CA GLY A 42 10.01 11.22 9.99
C GLY A 42 9.79 9.99 9.10
N LEU A 43 9.30 10.19 7.87
CA LEU A 43 9.07 9.12 6.90
C LEU A 43 10.38 8.60 6.26
N GLY A 44 11.47 9.37 6.36
CA GLY A 44 12.77 9.08 5.75
C GLY A 44 12.68 9.12 4.22
N TYR A 45 13.35 8.20 3.53
CA TYR A 45 13.30 8.11 2.06
C TYR A 45 11.87 7.97 1.50
N ARG A 46 10.91 7.50 2.30
CA ARG A 46 9.51 7.34 1.89
C ARG A 46 8.76 8.65 1.73
N SER A 47 9.29 9.78 2.23
CA SER A 47 8.67 11.09 2.02
C SER A 47 8.46 11.39 0.53
N LYS A 48 9.44 11.04 -0.30
CA LYS A 48 9.35 11.20 -1.76
C LYS A 48 8.22 10.36 -2.36
N TYR A 49 8.13 9.08 -1.97
CA TYR A 49 7.06 8.20 -2.44
C TYR A 49 5.67 8.68 -2.02
N VAL A 50 5.53 9.16 -0.77
CA VAL A 50 4.25 9.73 -0.30
C VAL A 50 3.88 10.96 -1.11
N LEU A 51 4.82 11.86 -1.38
CA LEU A 51 4.58 13.06 -2.17
C LEU A 51 4.16 12.71 -3.61
N ASP A 52 4.96 11.90 -4.29
CA ASP A 52 4.74 11.57 -5.70
C ASP A 52 3.47 10.73 -5.88
N THR A 53 3.21 9.77 -5.00
CA THR A 53 1.96 8.99 -5.00
C THR A 53 0.75 9.88 -4.75
N SER A 54 0.84 10.83 -3.81
CA SER A 54 -0.26 11.75 -3.53
C SER A 54 -0.57 12.64 -4.74
N ARG A 55 0.47 13.06 -5.49
CA ARG A 55 0.31 13.81 -6.75
C ARG A 55 -0.35 12.98 -7.84
N ALA A 56 0.10 11.74 -8.06
CA ALA A 56 -0.51 10.83 -9.03
C ALA A 56 -1.99 10.53 -8.70
N ILE A 57 -2.32 10.40 -7.43
CA ILE A 57 -3.72 10.22 -7.01
C ILE A 57 -4.52 11.50 -7.23
N ALA A 58 -3.98 12.66 -6.84
CA ALA A 58 -4.66 13.94 -6.96
C ALA A 58 -4.86 14.39 -8.43
N SER A 59 -3.99 13.95 -9.35
CA SER A 59 -4.15 14.17 -10.81
C SER A 59 -5.19 13.26 -11.45
N GLY A 60 -5.69 12.24 -10.73
CA GLY A 60 -6.66 11.28 -11.24
C GLY A 60 -6.05 10.11 -12.03
N GLU A 61 -4.74 9.86 -11.93
CA GLU A 61 -4.10 8.73 -12.62
C GLU A 61 -4.59 7.35 -12.12
N ILE A 62 -5.21 7.31 -10.94
CA ILE A 62 -5.80 6.10 -10.36
C ILE A 62 -7.30 6.31 -10.10
N ASP A 63 -8.11 5.45 -10.73
CA ASP A 63 -9.53 5.36 -10.45
C ASP A 63 -9.81 4.25 -9.41
N PHE A 64 -9.93 4.65 -8.14
CA PHE A 64 -10.24 3.73 -7.04
C PHE A 64 -11.62 3.05 -7.16
N GLY A 65 -12.60 3.70 -7.80
CA GLY A 65 -13.93 3.12 -8.00
C GLY A 65 -13.88 1.93 -8.94
N ASN A 66 -13.05 2.02 -9.98
CA ASN A 66 -12.81 0.94 -10.92
C ASN A 66 -11.86 -0.14 -10.36
N LEU A 67 -10.87 0.23 -9.53
CA LEU A 67 -9.94 -0.75 -8.91
C LEU A 67 -10.67 -1.84 -8.11
N LYS A 68 -11.71 -1.47 -7.36
CA LYS A 68 -12.48 -2.46 -6.57
C LYS A 68 -13.23 -3.46 -7.46
N LYS A 69 -13.73 -3.02 -8.61
CA LYS A 69 -14.48 -3.85 -9.57
C LYS A 69 -13.56 -4.66 -10.49
N ALA A 70 -12.36 -4.17 -10.77
CA ALA A 70 -11.37 -4.83 -11.61
C ALA A 70 -10.96 -6.19 -11.03
N ASN A 71 -10.50 -7.10 -11.89
CA ASN A 71 -9.89 -8.35 -11.42
C ASN A 71 -8.53 -8.09 -10.74
N TYR A 72 -8.02 -9.09 -10.03
CA TYR A 72 -6.73 -9.04 -9.34
C TYR A 72 -5.60 -8.45 -10.19
N GLN A 73 -5.42 -8.98 -11.41
CA GLN A 73 -4.28 -8.63 -12.25
C GLN A 73 -4.32 -7.17 -12.69
N THR A 74 -5.48 -6.71 -13.20
CA THR A 74 -5.67 -5.33 -13.64
C THR A 74 -5.55 -4.34 -12.48
N ALA A 75 -6.07 -4.71 -11.30
CA ALA A 75 -5.93 -3.88 -10.09
C ALA A 75 -4.46 -3.79 -9.65
N LYS A 76 -3.73 -4.91 -9.64
CA LYS A 76 -2.30 -4.94 -9.30
C LYS A 76 -1.48 -4.08 -10.26
N GLU A 77 -1.65 -4.27 -11.56
CA GLU A 77 -0.93 -3.51 -12.60
C GLU A 77 -1.15 -2.01 -12.47
N SER A 78 -2.35 -1.60 -12.10
CA SER A 78 -2.68 -0.19 -11.86
C SER A 78 -1.97 0.33 -10.60
N LEU A 79 -1.98 -0.42 -9.49
CA LEU A 79 -1.31 -0.04 -8.25
C LEU A 79 0.22 0.02 -8.39
N LEU A 80 0.82 -0.87 -9.18
CA LEU A 80 2.27 -0.92 -9.42
C LEU A 80 2.81 0.30 -10.19
N LYS A 81 1.94 1.11 -10.81
CA LYS A 81 2.33 2.39 -11.41
C LYS A 81 2.65 3.46 -10.37
N LEU A 82 2.16 3.29 -9.13
CA LEU A 82 2.34 4.27 -8.06
C LEU A 82 3.77 4.24 -7.49
N PRO A 83 4.44 5.40 -7.32
CA PRO A 83 5.78 5.47 -6.78
C PRO A 83 5.91 4.84 -5.37
N GLY A 84 6.78 3.85 -5.23
CA GLY A 84 7.02 3.18 -3.95
C GLY A 84 6.00 2.08 -3.61
N VAL A 85 5.09 1.74 -4.53
CA VAL A 85 4.22 0.56 -4.44
C VAL A 85 4.84 -0.58 -5.24
N GLY A 86 5.38 -1.58 -4.53
CA GLY A 86 5.80 -2.86 -5.11
C GLY A 86 4.79 -3.98 -4.84
N ASP A 87 5.08 -5.19 -5.32
CA ASP A 87 4.16 -6.35 -5.26
C ASP A 87 3.52 -6.55 -3.89
N LYS A 88 4.33 -6.66 -2.84
CA LYS A 88 3.87 -6.83 -1.46
C LYS A 88 2.92 -5.71 -1.02
N VAL A 89 3.23 -4.46 -1.38
CA VAL A 89 2.42 -3.30 -0.98
C VAL A 89 1.12 -3.27 -1.78
N ALA A 90 1.16 -3.57 -3.08
CA ALA A 90 -0.03 -3.71 -3.92
C ALA A 90 -0.96 -4.81 -3.36
N ASP A 91 -0.40 -5.98 -3.00
CA ASP A 91 -1.16 -7.07 -2.39
C ASP A 91 -1.77 -6.67 -1.04
N CYS A 92 -1.06 -5.91 -0.20
CA CYS A 92 -1.65 -5.34 1.03
C CYS A 92 -2.82 -4.40 0.73
N ILE A 93 -2.69 -3.52 -0.26
CA ILE A 93 -3.76 -2.58 -0.64
C ILE A 93 -4.98 -3.36 -1.15
N MET A 94 -4.75 -4.33 -2.05
CA MET A 94 -5.80 -5.16 -2.64
C MET A 94 -6.56 -5.96 -1.57
N LEU A 95 -5.84 -6.60 -0.66
CA LEU A 95 -6.44 -7.40 0.41
C LEU A 95 -7.22 -6.54 1.42
N PHE A 96 -6.62 -5.45 1.90
CA PHE A 96 -7.19 -4.68 3.02
C PHE A 96 -8.18 -3.59 2.61
N SER A 97 -8.21 -3.18 1.34
CA SER A 97 -9.06 -2.07 0.88
C SER A 97 -9.89 -2.35 -0.38
N LEU A 98 -9.54 -3.35 -1.18
CA LEU A 98 -10.22 -3.66 -2.45
C LEU A 98 -10.92 -5.03 -2.48
N GLU A 99 -10.98 -5.73 -1.34
CA GLU A 99 -11.68 -7.01 -1.17
C GLU A 99 -11.19 -8.14 -2.11
N LYS A 100 -9.92 -8.09 -2.53
CA LYS A 100 -9.29 -9.16 -3.31
C LYS A 100 -8.72 -10.21 -2.36
N LEU A 101 -9.54 -11.17 -1.97
CA LEU A 101 -9.19 -12.22 -1.02
C LEU A 101 -8.12 -13.18 -1.57
N GLU A 102 -7.94 -13.20 -2.90
CA GLU A 102 -6.87 -13.91 -3.58
C GLU A 102 -5.49 -13.25 -3.46
N ALA A 103 -5.40 -12.02 -2.94
CA ALA A 103 -4.13 -11.31 -2.75
C ALA A 103 -3.35 -11.86 -1.55
N PHE A 104 -2.07 -12.18 -1.74
CA PHE A 104 -1.21 -12.76 -0.70
C PHE A 104 0.06 -11.90 -0.48
N PRO A 105 0.06 -10.99 0.51
CA PRO A 105 1.20 -10.12 0.77
C PRO A 105 2.43 -10.89 1.28
N LEU A 106 3.39 -11.16 0.40
CA LEU A 106 4.65 -11.83 0.73
C LEU A 106 5.66 -10.87 1.37
N ASP A 107 5.64 -10.80 2.69
CA ASP A 107 6.69 -10.12 3.46
C ASP A 107 7.77 -11.10 3.98
N THR A 108 8.78 -10.56 4.67
CA THR A 108 9.91 -11.35 5.17
C THR A 108 9.50 -12.41 6.18
N TRP A 109 8.42 -12.24 6.93
CA TRP A 109 7.92 -13.24 7.86
C TRP A 109 7.13 -14.33 7.14
N MET A 110 6.29 -13.95 6.17
CA MET A 110 5.59 -14.91 5.33
C MET A 110 6.56 -15.81 4.58
N ILE A 111 7.64 -15.24 4.02
CA ILE A 111 8.69 -16.02 3.35
C ILE A 111 9.35 -17.00 4.34
N LYS A 112 9.69 -16.56 5.55
CA LYS A 112 10.27 -17.45 6.59
C LYS A 112 9.32 -18.59 6.98
N ILE A 113 8.02 -18.31 7.06
CA ILE A 113 6.99 -19.32 7.37
C ILE A 113 6.91 -20.34 6.23
N LEU A 114 6.86 -19.87 4.97
CA LEU A 114 6.84 -20.75 3.79
C LEU A 114 8.10 -21.63 3.73
N GLN A 115 9.28 -21.05 3.96
CA GLN A 115 10.56 -21.76 4.04
C GLN A 115 10.64 -22.78 5.19
N LYS A 116 9.87 -22.58 6.25
CA LYS A 116 9.91 -23.46 7.42
C LYS A 116 8.93 -24.62 7.29
N TYR A 117 7.75 -24.36 6.72
CA TYR A 117 6.61 -25.29 6.79
C TYR A 117 6.12 -25.80 5.44
N TYR A 118 6.55 -25.20 4.32
CA TYR A 118 5.99 -25.50 2.99
C TYR A 118 7.04 -25.61 1.88
N THR A 119 8.29 -25.92 2.24
CA THR A 119 9.43 -26.05 1.29
C THR A 119 9.22 -27.14 0.24
N ASP A 120 8.45 -28.18 0.58
CA ASP A 120 8.04 -29.27 -0.31
C ASP A 120 6.96 -28.84 -1.31
N LYS A 121 6.21 -27.77 -1.01
CA LYS A 121 5.08 -27.30 -1.83
C LYS A 121 5.40 -26.08 -2.67
N PHE A 122 6.37 -25.27 -2.25
CA PHE A 122 6.75 -24.04 -2.94
C PHE A 122 8.27 -23.95 -3.10
N SER A 123 8.74 -23.73 -4.33
CA SER A 123 10.09 -23.20 -4.54
C SER A 123 10.08 -21.72 -4.19
N ILE A 124 10.86 -21.36 -3.18
CA ILE A 124 10.94 -19.98 -2.69
C ILE A 124 11.69 -19.11 -3.69
N GLU A 125 12.69 -19.66 -4.41
CA GLU A 125 13.34 -18.92 -5.50
C GLU A 125 12.32 -18.51 -6.56
N LYS A 126 11.43 -19.43 -6.97
CA LYS A 126 10.36 -19.13 -7.95
C LYS A 126 9.33 -18.15 -7.41
N LEU A 127 8.90 -18.27 -6.15
CA LEU A 127 7.97 -17.29 -5.56
C LEU A 127 8.54 -15.87 -5.52
N LEU A 128 9.85 -15.73 -5.37
CA LEU A 128 10.54 -14.45 -5.36
C LEU A 128 10.90 -13.95 -6.76
N GLN A 129 11.11 -14.85 -7.73
CA GLN A 129 11.51 -14.53 -9.11
C GLN A 129 10.33 -14.35 -10.07
N GLU A 130 9.33 -15.24 -10.04
CA GLU A 130 8.29 -15.30 -11.08
C GLU A 130 7.21 -14.21 -10.90
N LYS A 131 7.13 -13.56 -9.73
CA LYS A 131 6.04 -12.61 -9.40
C LYS A 131 4.63 -13.21 -9.62
N ASP A 132 4.52 -14.52 -9.82
CA ASP A 132 3.33 -15.18 -10.34
C ASP A 132 2.63 -15.91 -9.18
N MET A 133 1.61 -15.26 -8.62
CA MET A 133 0.77 -15.81 -7.56
C MET A 133 -0.20 -16.91 -8.02
N LYS A 134 -0.15 -17.32 -9.29
CA LYS A 134 -0.95 -18.43 -9.83
C LYS A 134 -0.79 -19.74 -9.05
N ILE A 135 0.30 -19.88 -8.28
CA ILE A 135 0.54 -21.06 -7.44
C ILE A 135 -0.45 -21.16 -6.27
N PHE A 136 -0.92 -20.03 -5.72
CA PHE A 136 -1.86 -20.04 -4.59
C PHE A 136 -3.32 -20.25 -5.00
N ILE A 137 -3.73 -19.78 -6.19
CA ILE A 137 -5.15 -19.77 -6.61
C ILE A 137 -5.59 -21.12 -7.20
N ARG A 138 -4.68 -21.95 -7.74
CA ARG A 138 -5.03 -23.18 -8.46
C ARG A 138 -5.10 -24.47 -7.64
N LYS A 139 -4.88 -24.42 -6.32
CA LYS A 139 -4.81 -25.63 -5.47
C LYS A 139 -5.83 -25.67 -4.31
N SER A 140 -6.85 -24.81 -4.32
CA SER A 140 -8.00 -24.91 -3.41
C SER A 140 -9.17 -25.60 -4.09
#